data_AF-A0A2G0YV57-F1
#
_entry.id   AF-A0A2G0YV57-F1
#
_cell.length_a   1.000
_cell.length_b   1.000
_cell.length_c   1.000
_cell.angle_alpha   90.00
_cell.angle_beta   90.00
_cell.angle_gamma   90.00
#
_symmetry.space_group_name_H-M   'P 1'
#
loop_
_entity.id
_entity.type
_entity.pdbx_description
1 polymer ?
#
loop_
_entity_poly.entity_id
_entity_poly.type
_entity_poly.pdbx_seq_one_letter_code
_entity_poly.pdbx_strand_id
1 'polypeptide(L)'
;MAGELVKALEPELKRLKRDYTADAKPTMDGWTDDILAAIRGVSRRFSSSLFESQIQRVAASTVSRAEADNADDFRKSVNQAVGVDFQLITRPRGMQDYLEASTAENVNLIKSIPDEYFKNVETIVLGGMKDGLAPTAIAKQIQEQTGVSARRAKLIARDQVSQLNADLTEKRQAAAGIEFYKSEDAGDQRVSGAPGGKYPNAKISCYGIARKDIGYGPGIYKVGVGASWGGKTGLKPGKHHPLCRCIAIAMIPGVNYFPKDG
;
A
#
# COMPACT_ATOMS: atom_id res chain seq x y z
N MET A 1 -2.83 -15.30 -10.57
CA MET A 1 -2.98 -14.28 -11.63
C MET A 1 -2.04 -14.56 -12.80
N ALA A 2 -0.77 -14.16 -12.72
CA ALA A 2 0.25 -14.34 -13.77
C ALA A 2 0.28 -15.75 -14.39
N GLY A 3 0.47 -16.78 -13.56
CA GLY A 3 0.58 -18.16 -14.03
C GLY A 3 -0.72 -18.73 -14.61
N GLU A 4 -1.89 -18.23 -14.18
CA GLU A 4 -3.17 -18.65 -14.74
C GLU A 4 -3.42 -18.00 -16.10
N LEU A 5 -3.09 -16.71 -16.24
CA LEU A 5 -3.19 -16.02 -17.51
C LEU A 5 -2.23 -16.65 -18.54
N VAL A 6 -0.98 -16.89 -18.16
CA VAL A 6 -0.01 -17.55 -19.05
C VAL A 6 -0.53 -18.91 -19.51
N LYS A 7 -1.03 -19.75 -18.61
CA LYS A 7 -1.63 -21.05 -18.96
C LYS A 7 -2.81 -20.95 -19.92
N ALA A 8 -3.65 -19.92 -19.78
CA ALA A 8 -4.80 -19.71 -20.65
C ALA A 8 -4.42 -19.14 -22.02
N LEU A 9 -3.40 -18.28 -22.07
CA LEU A 9 -2.95 -17.63 -23.30
C LEU A 9 -1.96 -18.50 -24.10
N GLU A 10 -1.21 -19.39 -23.45
CA GLU A 10 -0.17 -20.18 -24.10
C GLU A 10 -0.65 -21.04 -25.29
N PRO A 11 -1.80 -21.75 -25.21
CA PRO A 11 -2.34 -22.47 -26.36
C PRO A 11 -2.66 -21.55 -27.54
N GLU A 12 -3.28 -20.40 -27.26
CA GLU A 12 -3.67 -19.41 -28.27
C GLU A 12 -2.47 -18.74 -28.93
N LEU A 13 -1.46 -18.37 -28.13
CA LEU A 13 -0.22 -17.80 -28.63
C LEU A 13 0.59 -18.80 -29.45
N LYS A 14 0.60 -20.09 -29.09
CA LYS A 14 1.26 -21.16 -29.85
C LYS A 14 0.57 -21.41 -31.18
N ARG A 15 -0.77 -21.48 -31.18
CA ARG A 15 -1.58 -21.56 -32.41
C ARG A 15 -1.23 -20.39 -33.33
N LEU A 16 -1.20 -19.17 -32.79
CA LEU A 16 -0.89 -18.01 -33.62
C LEU A 16 0.52 -18.00 -34.17
N LYS A 17 1.51 -18.39 -33.37
CA LYS A 17 2.89 -18.47 -33.86
C LYS A 17 2.97 -19.37 -35.09
N ARG A 18 2.22 -20.48 -35.13
CA ARG A 18 2.18 -21.40 -36.26
C ARG A 18 1.55 -20.76 -37.50
N ASP A 19 0.40 -20.11 -37.33
CA ASP A 19 -0.35 -19.50 -38.43
C ASP A 19 0.38 -18.28 -39.01
N TYR A 20 1.03 -17.47 -38.16
CA TYR A 20 1.89 -16.36 -38.57
C TYR A 20 3.10 -16.81 -39.41
N THR A 21 3.67 -17.99 -39.14
CA THR A 21 4.81 -18.52 -39.90
C THR A 21 4.45 -19.19 -41.23
N ALA A 22 3.16 -19.41 -41.51
CA ALA A 22 2.69 -20.20 -42.66
C ALA A 22 2.19 -19.35 -43.85
N ASP A 23 2.64 -18.10 -43.97
CA ASP A 23 2.26 -17.11 -45.02
C ASP A 23 0.76 -16.76 -45.13
N ALA A 24 -0.10 -17.32 -44.28
CA ALA A 24 -1.46 -16.84 -44.09
C ALA A 24 -1.42 -15.59 -43.21
N LYS A 25 -1.68 -14.39 -43.77
CA LYS A 25 -2.07 -13.24 -42.94
C LYS A 25 -3.34 -13.64 -42.18
N PRO A 26 -3.29 -13.88 -40.86
CA PRO A 26 -4.49 -14.24 -40.12
C PRO A 26 -5.49 -13.09 -40.29
N THR A 27 -6.77 -13.40 -40.53
CA THR A 27 -7.80 -12.38 -40.47
C THR A 27 -7.82 -11.83 -39.04
N MET A 28 -7.65 -10.52 -38.92
CA MET A 28 -7.52 -9.83 -37.62
C MET A 28 -8.70 -10.16 -36.69
N ASP A 29 -9.90 -10.34 -37.25
CA ASP A 29 -11.14 -10.44 -36.46
C ASP A 29 -11.28 -11.78 -35.72
N GLY A 30 -11.12 -12.93 -36.39
CA GLY A 30 -11.39 -14.24 -35.78
C GLY A 30 -10.42 -14.62 -34.64
N TRP A 31 -9.16 -14.19 -34.75
CA TRP A 31 -8.17 -14.48 -33.73
C TRP A 31 -8.23 -13.51 -32.53
N THR A 32 -8.56 -12.24 -32.78
CA THR A 32 -8.74 -11.26 -31.70
C THR A 32 -9.80 -11.75 -30.72
N ASP A 33 -10.90 -12.27 -31.23
CA ASP A 33 -11.99 -12.80 -30.40
C ASP A 33 -11.57 -13.98 -29.51
N ASP A 34 -10.75 -14.91 -30.03
CA ASP A 34 -10.29 -16.07 -29.28
C ASP A 34 -9.37 -15.69 -28.10
N ILE A 35 -8.41 -14.79 -28.32
CA ILE A 35 -7.54 -14.30 -27.23
C ILE A 35 -8.35 -13.49 -26.21
N LEU A 36 -9.24 -12.62 -26.66
CA LEU A 36 -10.11 -11.86 -25.75
C LEU A 36 -11.02 -12.79 -24.94
N ALA A 37 -11.55 -13.85 -25.55
CA ALA A 37 -12.32 -14.87 -24.84
C ALA A 37 -11.49 -15.60 -23.78
N ALA A 38 -10.23 -15.93 -24.08
CA ALA A 38 -9.30 -16.53 -23.12
C ALA A 38 -8.99 -15.58 -21.94
N ILE A 39 -8.71 -14.30 -22.21
CA ILE A 39 -8.48 -13.27 -21.18
C ILE A 39 -9.71 -13.13 -20.29
N ARG A 40 -10.91 -13.00 -20.90
CA ARG A 40 -12.19 -12.89 -20.18
C ARG A 40 -12.48 -14.15 -19.37
N GLY A 41 -12.11 -15.32 -19.87
CA GLY A 41 -12.24 -16.59 -19.16
C GLY A 41 -11.44 -16.62 -17.85
N VAL A 42 -10.22 -16.09 -17.88
CA VAL A 42 -9.39 -15.95 -16.68
C VAL A 42 -9.91 -14.84 -15.77
N SER A 43 -10.26 -13.67 -16.33
CA SER A 43 -10.70 -12.52 -15.54
C SER A 43 -11.95 -12.83 -14.71
N ARG A 44 -12.90 -13.61 -15.24
CA ARG A 44 -14.11 -14.05 -14.51
C ARG A 44 -13.81 -14.74 -13.18
N ARG A 45 -12.66 -15.42 -13.04
CA ARG A 45 -12.25 -16.04 -11.77
C ARG A 45 -11.93 -14.99 -10.71
N PHE A 46 -11.34 -13.87 -11.12
CA PHE A 46 -10.98 -12.73 -10.27
C PHE A 46 -12.14 -11.77 -10.01
N SER A 47 -13.29 -12.00 -10.65
CA SER A 47 -14.55 -11.32 -10.33
C SER A 47 -15.57 -12.26 -9.67
N SER A 48 -15.15 -13.47 -9.30
CA SER A 48 -16.04 -14.48 -8.71
C SER A 48 -16.34 -14.22 -7.24
N SER A 49 -17.53 -14.62 -6.77
CA SER A 49 -17.90 -14.56 -5.35
C SER A 49 -16.95 -15.34 -4.43
N LEU A 50 -16.35 -16.43 -4.95
CA LEU A 50 -15.34 -17.19 -4.22
C LEU A 50 -14.06 -16.37 -3.98
N PHE A 51 -13.56 -15.70 -5.03
CA PHE A 51 -12.40 -14.82 -4.93
C PHE A 51 -12.68 -13.65 -3.99
N GLU A 52 -13.86 -13.05 -4.09
CA GLU A 52 -14.35 -12.01 -3.19
C GLU A 52 -14.30 -12.45 -1.72
N SER A 53 -14.84 -13.64 -1.42
CA SER A 53 -14.80 -14.19 -0.07
C SER A 53 -13.38 -14.44 0.44
N GLN A 54 -12.46 -14.80 -0.45
CA GLN A 54 -11.05 -15.01 -0.09
C GLN A 54 -10.36 -13.68 0.22
N ILE A 55 -10.58 -12.65 -0.60
CA ILE A 55 -10.06 -11.30 -0.34
C ILE A 55 -10.57 -10.81 1.02
N GLN A 56 -11.88 -10.93 1.26
CA GLN A 56 -12.49 -10.51 2.52
C GLN A 56 -11.81 -11.17 3.72
N ARG A 57 -11.59 -12.49 3.68
CA ARG A 57 -10.91 -13.23 4.76
C ARG A 57 -9.46 -12.77 4.95
N VAL A 58 -8.71 -12.62 3.86
CA VAL A 58 -7.30 -12.19 3.93
C VAL A 58 -7.20 -10.77 4.48
N ALA A 59 -8.00 -9.84 3.96
CA ALA A 59 -8.04 -8.46 4.43
C ALA A 59 -8.41 -8.38 5.92
N ALA A 60 -9.50 -9.03 6.33
CA ALA A 60 -9.92 -9.06 7.73
C ALA A 60 -8.84 -9.66 8.65
N SER A 61 -8.22 -10.76 8.24
CA SER A 61 -7.14 -11.38 9.02
C SER A 61 -5.89 -10.50 9.15
N THR A 62 -5.57 -9.74 8.09
CA THR A 62 -4.43 -8.82 8.08
C THR A 62 -4.69 -7.64 9.00
N VAL A 63 -5.89 -7.05 8.92
CA VAL A 63 -6.32 -5.95 9.78
C VAL A 63 -6.34 -6.39 11.25
N SER A 64 -6.89 -7.57 11.55
CA SER A 64 -6.94 -8.10 12.91
C SER A 64 -5.55 -8.34 13.50
N ARG A 65 -4.59 -8.85 12.71
CA ARG A 65 -3.20 -9.04 13.16
C ARG A 65 -2.51 -7.72 13.42
N ALA A 66 -2.61 -6.77 12.48
CA ALA A 66 -2.04 -5.45 12.64
C ALA A 66 -2.62 -4.71 13.87
N GLU A 67 -3.93 -4.87 14.15
CA GLU A 67 -4.54 -4.31 15.35
C GLU A 67 -3.95 -4.86 16.63
N ALA A 68 -3.78 -6.19 16.71
CA ALA A 68 -3.21 -6.88 17.87
C ALA A 68 -1.74 -6.51 18.07
N ASP A 69 -0.93 -6.55 17.01
CA ASP A 69 0.49 -6.19 17.05
C ASP A 69 0.66 -4.74 17.47
N ASN A 70 -0.10 -3.81 16.86
CA ASN A 70 -0.06 -2.40 17.23
C ASN A 70 -0.55 -2.16 18.66
N ALA A 71 -1.48 -2.96 19.17
CA ALA A 71 -1.95 -2.84 20.56
C ALA A 71 -0.82 -3.15 21.54
N ASP A 72 -0.09 -4.24 21.30
CA ASP A 72 1.01 -4.65 22.16
C ASP A 72 2.19 -3.67 22.07
N ASP A 73 2.53 -3.20 20.86
CA ASP A 73 3.58 -2.20 20.66
C ASP A 73 3.25 -0.86 21.32
N PHE A 74 2.00 -0.40 21.19
CA PHE A 74 1.55 0.83 21.85
C PHE A 74 1.62 0.68 23.38
N ARG A 75 1.15 -0.44 23.92
CA ARG A 75 1.21 -0.72 25.36
C ARG A 75 2.65 -0.72 25.87
N LYS A 76 3.58 -1.37 25.17
CA LYS A 76 5.01 -1.35 25.52
C LYS A 76 5.57 0.07 25.53
N SER A 77 5.26 0.87 24.49
CA SER A 77 5.74 2.25 24.38
C SER A 77 5.23 3.14 25.51
N VAL A 78 3.94 3.02 25.87
CA VAL A 78 3.35 3.80 26.97
C VAL A 78 3.87 3.34 28.33
N ASN A 79 3.95 2.02 28.57
CA ASN A 79 4.45 1.48 29.84
C ASN A 79 5.91 1.87 30.09
N GLN A 80 6.74 1.94 29.04
CA GLN A 80 8.12 2.45 29.15
C GLN A 80 8.17 3.93 29.52
N ALA A 81 7.21 4.74 29.08
CA ALA A 81 7.15 6.16 29.40
C ALA A 81 6.63 6.39 30.84
N VAL A 82 5.51 5.77 31.20
CA VAL A 82 4.75 6.10 32.43
C VAL A 82 5.16 5.25 33.63
N GLY A 83 5.76 4.07 33.44
CA GLY A 83 6.15 3.16 34.53
C GLY A 83 4.98 2.50 35.29
N VAL A 84 3.75 2.66 34.80
CA VAL A 84 2.51 2.06 35.35
C VAL A 84 1.84 1.24 34.25
N ASP A 85 1.25 0.09 34.58
CA ASP A 85 0.53 -0.76 33.61
C ASP A 85 -0.76 -0.07 33.16
N PHE A 86 -0.68 0.63 32.02
CA PHE A 86 -1.82 1.37 31.49
C PHE A 86 -2.73 0.39 30.73
N GLN A 87 -3.57 -0.35 31.46
CA GLN A 87 -4.51 -1.32 30.87
C GLN A 87 -5.68 -0.66 30.11
N LEU A 88 -5.81 0.66 30.13
CA LEU A 88 -7.12 1.28 29.95
C LEU A 88 -7.56 1.58 28.52
N ILE A 89 -6.77 1.36 27.47
CA ILE A 89 -7.16 1.78 26.10
C ILE A 89 -6.68 0.79 25.04
N THR A 90 -7.09 -0.46 25.15
CA THR A 90 -6.85 -1.44 24.07
C THR A 90 -7.69 -1.15 22.83
N ARG A 91 -8.95 -0.71 23.02
CA ARG A 91 -9.87 -0.36 21.92
C ARG A 91 -10.66 0.93 22.20
N PRO A 92 -10.18 2.08 21.68
CA PRO A 92 -10.93 3.34 21.69
C PRO A 92 -12.33 3.23 21.07
N ARG A 93 -13.25 4.13 21.44
CA ARG A 93 -14.51 4.30 20.70
C ARG A 93 -14.22 4.60 19.23
N GLY A 94 -15.00 4.00 18.32
CA GLY A 94 -14.82 4.13 16.87
C GLY A 94 -13.62 3.38 16.29
N MET A 95 -12.90 2.58 17.11
CA MET A 95 -11.84 1.71 16.61
C MET A 95 -12.41 0.58 15.74
N GLN A 96 -13.51 -0.04 16.17
CA GLN A 96 -14.15 -1.13 15.42
C GLN A 96 -14.61 -0.66 14.02
N ASP A 97 -15.34 0.45 13.95
CA ASP A 97 -15.80 1.04 12.69
C ASP A 97 -14.63 1.36 11.75
N TYR A 98 -13.50 1.82 12.32
CA TYR A 98 -12.29 2.07 11.54
C TYR A 98 -11.67 0.77 11.01
N LEU A 99 -11.56 -0.29 11.81
CA LEU A 99 -11.05 -1.59 11.35
C LEU A 99 -11.91 -2.18 10.22
N GLU A 100 -13.23 -2.00 10.31
CA GLU A 100 -14.18 -2.41 9.26
C GLU A 100 -13.98 -1.58 7.98
N ALA A 101 -13.84 -0.26 8.11
CA ALA A 101 -13.54 0.62 6.98
C ALA A 101 -12.19 0.28 6.32
N SER A 102 -11.13 0.06 7.10
CA SER A 102 -9.83 -0.36 6.59
C SER A 102 -9.88 -1.73 5.92
N THR A 103 -10.71 -2.65 6.40
CA THR A 103 -10.93 -3.94 5.75
C THR A 103 -11.58 -3.73 4.38
N ALA A 104 -12.62 -2.90 4.28
CA ALA A 104 -13.29 -2.59 3.03
C ALA A 104 -12.36 -1.87 2.02
N GLU A 105 -11.53 -0.92 2.49
CA GLU A 105 -10.53 -0.25 1.67
C GLU A 105 -9.52 -1.25 1.09
N ASN A 106 -8.94 -2.11 1.93
CA ASN A 106 -8.01 -3.15 1.50
C ASN A 106 -8.65 -4.11 0.48
N VAL A 107 -9.90 -4.49 0.69
CA VAL A 107 -10.67 -5.33 -0.24
C VAL A 107 -10.77 -4.65 -1.60
N ASN A 108 -11.15 -3.37 -1.65
CA ASN A 108 -11.25 -2.61 -2.90
C ASN A 108 -9.90 -2.45 -3.61
N LEU A 109 -8.83 -2.17 -2.85
CA LEU A 109 -7.48 -2.07 -3.40
C LEU A 109 -7.02 -3.39 -4.02
N ILE A 110 -7.27 -4.52 -3.34
CA ILE A 110 -6.90 -5.85 -3.85
C ILE A 110 -7.68 -6.18 -5.14
N LYS A 111 -8.97 -5.84 -5.23
CA LYS A 111 -9.77 -6.02 -6.46
C LYS A 111 -9.31 -5.16 -7.62
N SER A 112 -8.84 -3.93 -7.34
CA SER A 112 -8.38 -3.03 -8.40
C SER A 112 -7.19 -3.57 -9.19
N ILE A 113 -6.37 -4.44 -8.58
CA ILE A 113 -5.16 -4.99 -9.19
C ILE A 113 -5.47 -5.94 -10.37
N PRO A 114 -6.28 -7.01 -10.21
CA PRO A 114 -6.67 -7.85 -11.35
C PRO A 114 -7.43 -7.06 -12.40
N ASP A 115 -8.34 -6.15 -12.02
CA ASP A 115 -9.12 -5.36 -12.98
C ASP A 115 -8.22 -4.51 -13.89
N GLU A 116 -7.30 -3.75 -13.29
CA GLU A 116 -6.32 -2.94 -14.02
C GLU A 116 -5.39 -3.83 -14.86
N TYR A 117 -4.98 -4.97 -14.33
CA TYR A 117 -4.12 -5.91 -15.04
C TYR A 117 -4.77 -6.45 -16.32
N PHE A 118 -6.00 -6.98 -16.24
CA PHE A 118 -6.67 -7.55 -17.41
C PHE A 118 -6.98 -6.49 -18.46
N LYS A 119 -7.37 -5.28 -18.03
CA LYS A 119 -7.56 -4.13 -18.94
C LYS A 119 -6.27 -3.77 -19.70
N ASN A 120 -5.14 -3.75 -19.02
CA ASN A 120 -3.85 -3.44 -19.64
C ASN A 120 -3.40 -4.57 -20.59
N VAL A 121 -3.64 -5.83 -20.23
CA VAL A 121 -3.37 -6.98 -21.12
C VAL A 121 -4.22 -6.92 -22.38
N GLU A 122 -5.52 -6.64 -22.27
CA GLU A 122 -6.41 -6.46 -23.43
C GLU A 122 -5.92 -5.33 -24.34
N THR A 123 -5.47 -4.22 -23.76
CA THR A 123 -4.88 -3.09 -24.51
C THR A 123 -3.60 -3.48 -25.24
N ILE A 124 -2.70 -4.21 -24.59
CA ILE A 124 -1.45 -4.72 -25.19
C ILE A 124 -1.74 -5.65 -26.37
N VAL A 125 -2.70 -6.55 -26.19
CA VAL A 125 -3.11 -7.48 -27.24
C VAL A 125 -3.66 -6.72 -28.43
N LEU A 126 -4.70 -5.90 -28.23
CA LEU A 126 -5.36 -5.16 -29.31
C LEU A 126 -4.40 -4.19 -30.03
N GLY A 127 -3.55 -3.49 -29.28
CA GLY A 127 -2.54 -2.59 -29.85
C GLY A 127 -1.49 -3.36 -30.65
N GLY A 128 -0.91 -4.42 -30.07
CA GLY A 128 0.10 -5.22 -30.74
C GLY A 128 -0.43 -5.90 -32.01
N MET A 129 -1.69 -6.31 -32.02
CA MET A 129 -2.39 -6.81 -33.20
C MET A 129 -2.49 -5.74 -34.29
N LYS A 130 -3.01 -4.56 -33.93
CA LYS A 130 -3.19 -3.44 -34.85
C LYS A 130 -1.87 -2.99 -35.47
N ASP A 131 -0.80 -3.05 -34.70
CA ASP A 131 0.54 -2.67 -35.12
C ASP A 131 1.30 -3.81 -35.85
N GLY A 132 0.67 -4.98 -36.03
CA GLY A 132 1.25 -6.12 -36.75
C GLY A 132 2.40 -6.80 -36.01
N LEU A 133 2.46 -6.69 -34.67
CA LEU A 133 3.51 -7.29 -33.86
C LEU A 133 3.47 -8.82 -33.90
N ALA A 134 4.66 -9.43 -33.91
CA ALA A 134 4.77 -10.87 -33.79
C ALA A 134 4.19 -11.36 -32.44
N PRO A 135 3.61 -12.57 -32.39
CA PRO A 135 2.98 -13.10 -31.15
C PRO A 135 3.95 -13.19 -29.97
N THR A 136 5.22 -13.46 -30.27
CA THR A 136 6.30 -13.49 -29.28
C THR A 136 6.57 -12.12 -28.67
N ALA A 137 6.42 -11.04 -29.44
CA ALA A 137 6.56 -9.67 -28.95
C ALA A 137 5.39 -9.29 -28.03
N ILE A 138 4.16 -9.62 -28.43
CA ILE A 138 2.95 -9.42 -27.60
C ILE A 138 3.07 -10.18 -26.28
N ALA A 139 3.49 -11.45 -26.33
CA ALA A 139 3.70 -12.28 -25.14
C ALA A 139 4.74 -11.66 -24.18
N LYS A 140 5.82 -11.09 -24.72
CA LYS A 140 6.85 -10.40 -23.92
C LYS A 140 6.27 -9.17 -23.22
N GLN A 141 5.49 -8.35 -23.91
CA GLN A 141 4.85 -7.17 -23.30
C GLN A 141 3.87 -7.55 -22.18
N ILE A 142 3.09 -8.63 -22.37
CA ILE A 142 2.21 -9.17 -21.32
C ILE A 142 3.02 -9.61 -20.09
N GLN A 143 4.16 -10.27 -20.30
CA GLN A 143 5.04 -10.69 -19.20
C GLN A 143 5.60 -9.49 -18.43
N GLU A 144 6.02 -8.44 -19.14
CA GLU A 144 6.50 -7.20 -18.53
C GLU A 144 5.41 -6.52 -17.70
N GLN A 145 4.20 -6.40 -18.25
CA GLN A 145 3.03 -5.85 -17.55
C GLN A 145 2.67 -6.66 -16.30
N THR A 146 2.79 -7.98 -16.38
CA THR A 146 2.59 -8.89 -15.24
C THR A 146 3.59 -8.59 -14.11
N GLY A 147 4.85 -8.35 -14.46
CA GLY A 147 5.87 -7.93 -13.50
C GLY A 147 5.55 -6.57 -12.87
N VAL A 148 5.02 -5.62 -13.64
CA VAL A 148 4.58 -4.31 -13.12
C VAL A 148 3.44 -4.48 -12.11
N SER A 149 2.39 -5.23 -12.44
CA SER A 149 1.26 -5.47 -11.54
C SER A 149 1.67 -6.19 -10.26
N ALA A 150 2.59 -7.16 -10.33
CA ALA A 150 3.13 -7.84 -9.13
C ALA A 150 3.90 -6.88 -8.21
N ARG A 151 4.73 -5.99 -8.78
CA ARG A 151 5.45 -4.95 -8.02
C ARG A 151 4.48 -3.96 -7.37
N ARG A 152 3.45 -3.52 -8.11
CA ARG A 152 2.40 -2.64 -7.61
C ARG A 152 1.64 -3.28 -6.44
N ALA A 153 1.24 -4.53 -6.58
CA ALA A 153 0.57 -5.28 -5.51
C ALA A 153 1.39 -5.34 -4.22
N LYS A 154 2.69 -5.67 -4.34
CA LYS A 154 3.61 -5.70 -3.20
C LYS A 154 3.80 -4.33 -2.56
N LEU A 155 3.84 -3.27 -3.36
CA LEU A 155 3.92 -1.89 -2.87
C LEU A 155 2.67 -1.53 -2.07
N ILE A 156 1.49 -1.73 -2.64
CA ILE A 156 0.20 -1.44 -2.00
C ILE A 156 0.09 -2.21 -0.68
N ALA A 157 0.35 -3.52 -0.67
CA ALA A 157 0.25 -4.33 0.54
C ALA A 157 1.13 -3.80 1.69
N ARG A 158 2.37 -3.40 1.39
CA ARG A 158 3.29 -2.84 2.39
C ARG A 158 2.84 -1.47 2.87
N ASP A 159 2.34 -0.65 1.96
CA ASP A 159 1.88 0.69 2.26
C ASP A 159 0.66 0.64 3.19
N GLN A 160 -0.35 -0.18 2.86
CA GLN A 160 -1.58 -0.30 3.64
C GLN A 160 -1.34 -0.75 5.09
N VAL A 161 -0.39 -1.68 5.32
CA VAL A 161 -0.02 -2.07 6.69
C VAL A 161 0.63 -0.92 7.46
N SER A 162 1.49 -0.12 6.79
CA SER A 162 2.12 1.04 7.43
C SER A 162 1.09 2.12 7.78
N GLN A 163 0.17 2.41 6.86
CA GLN A 163 -0.90 3.39 7.09
C GLN A 163 -1.86 2.95 8.19
N LEU A 164 -2.24 1.66 8.21
CA LEU A 164 -3.07 1.09 9.27
C LEU A 164 -2.41 1.27 10.64
N ASN A 165 -1.15 0.89 10.79
CA ASN A 165 -0.43 1.06 12.06
C ASN A 165 -0.33 2.52 12.51
N ALA A 166 -0.12 3.44 11.57
CA ALA A 166 -0.10 4.87 11.86
C ALA A 166 -1.44 5.38 12.42
N ASP A 167 -2.54 5.04 11.75
CA ASP A 167 -3.89 5.46 12.13
C ASP A 167 -4.33 4.84 13.47
N LEU A 168 -3.98 3.56 13.70
CA LEU A 168 -4.23 2.90 14.97
C LEU A 168 -3.48 3.58 16.12
N THR A 169 -2.21 3.93 15.89
CA THR A 169 -1.37 4.65 16.86
C THR A 169 -1.96 6.03 17.17
N GLU A 170 -2.35 6.79 16.14
CA GLU A 170 -2.97 8.11 16.32
C GLU A 170 -4.27 8.01 17.12
N LYS A 171 -5.15 7.06 16.79
CA LYS A 171 -6.41 6.84 17.51
C LYS A 171 -6.18 6.47 18.98
N ARG A 172 -5.19 5.62 19.26
CA ARG A 172 -4.83 5.23 20.64
C ARG A 172 -4.24 6.41 21.41
N GLN A 173 -3.36 7.19 20.79
CA GLN A 173 -2.81 8.42 21.39
C GLN A 173 -3.91 9.43 21.72
N ALA A 174 -4.80 9.71 20.76
CA ALA A 174 -5.91 10.63 20.96
C ALA A 174 -6.86 10.15 22.06
N ALA A 175 -7.19 8.86 22.08
CA ALA A 175 -8.04 8.27 23.11
C ALA A 175 -7.40 8.30 24.51
N ALA A 176 -6.07 8.20 24.58
CA ALA A 176 -5.29 8.34 25.80
C ALA A 176 -5.13 9.79 26.28
N GLY A 177 -5.69 10.76 25.58
CA GLY A 177 -5.50 12.18 25.88
C GLY A 177 -4.06 12.64 25.64
N ILE A 178 -3.26 11.89 24.87
CA ILE A 178 -1.90 12.28 24.52
C ILE A 178 -1.98 13.42 23.51
N GLU A 179 -1.46 14.58 23.90
CA GLU A 179 -1.53 15.79 23.07
C GLU A 179 -0.37 15.89 22.07
N PHE A 180 0.80 15.33 22.41
CA PHE A 180 2.02 15.47 21.63
C PHE A 180 2.60 14.11 21.23
N TYR A 181 3.22 14.09 20.07
CA TYR A 181 4.06 12.98 19.63
C TYR A 181 5.37 13.50 19.04
N LYS A 182 6.42 12.69 19.12
CA LYS A 182 7.65 12.89 18.35
C LYS A 182 7.60 12.02 17.11
N SER A 183 7.80 12.66 15.96
CA SER A 183 7.99 11.99 14.69
C SER A 183 9.42 11.46 14.62
N GLU A 184 9.57 10.14 14.57
CA GLU A 184 10.88 9.52 14.38
C GLU A 184 10.94 8.87 12.99
N ASP A 185 12.02 9.12 12.26
CA ASP A 185 12.26 8.51 10.95
C ASP A 185 12.94 7.14 11.08
N ALA A 186 12.99 6.39 9.97
CA ALA A 186 13.53 5.03 9.97
C ALA A 186 15.06 4.94 10.19
N GLY A 187 15.78 6.06 10.25
CA GLY A 187 17.22 6.11 10.51
C GLY A 187 18.13 5.51 9.44
N ASP A 188 17.61 5.10 8.28
CA ASP A 188 18.38 4.43 7.23
C ASP A 188 18.61 5.31 5.98
N GLN A 189 19.44 4.81 5.06
CA GLN A 189 19.76 5.49 3.79
C GLN A 189 18.53 5.79 2.90
N ARG A 190 17.35 5.22 3.18
CA ARG A 190 16.13 5.40 2.39
C ARG A 190 15.18 6.41 3.03
N VAL A 191 15.54 7.02 4.16
CA VAL A 191 14.77 8.13 4.73
C VAL A 191 14.68 9.26 3.71
N SER A 192 13.45 9.71 3.44
CA SER A 192 13.19 10.76 2.48
C SER A 192 13.72 12.11 2.99
N GLY A 193 14.45 12.81 2.12
CA GLY A 193 15.06 14.10 2.42
C GLY A 193 16.25 14.04 3.38
N ALA A 194 16.80 12.84 3.63
CA ALA A 194 18.04 12.68 4.40
C ALA A 194 19.25 13.16 3.57
N PRO A 195 20.09 14.06 4.10
CA PRO A 195 21.35 14.44 3.46
C PRO A 195 22.24 13.22 3.25
N GLY A 196 22.76 13.03 2.03
CA GLY A 196 23.59 11.87 1.68
C GLY A 196 22.83 10.54 1.55
N GLY A 197 21.50 10.52 1.74
CA GLY A 197 20.67 9.34 1.52
C GLY A 197 20.35 9.08 0.05
N LYS A 198 19.58 8.03 -0.21
CA LYS A 198 19.11 7.64 -1.55
C LYS A 198 18.11 8.64 -2.16
N TYR A 199 17.41 9.40 -1.32
CA TYR A 199 16.34 10.31 -1.75
C TYR A 199 16.48 11.71 -1.11
N PRO A 200 17.58 12.44 -1.36
CA PRO A 200 17.87 13.70 -0.67
C PRO A 200 16.92 14.84 -1.06
N ASN A 201 16.39 14.83 -2.29
CA ASN A 201 15.53 15.87 -2.84
C ASN A 201 14.03 15.48 -2.84
N ALA A 202 13.61 14.67 -1.86
CA ALA A 202 12.22 14.22 -1.78
C ALA A 202 11.27 15.40 -1.49
N LYS A 203 10.12 15.43 -2.18
CA LYS A 203 9.09 16.48 -1.99
C LYS A 203 8.62 16.60 -0.53
N ILE A 204 8.50 15.46 0.16
CA ILE A 204 8.22 15.38 1.59
C ILE A 204 9.45 14.77 2.25
N SER A 205 10.05 15.50 3.20
CA SER A 205 11.25 15.07 3.91
C SER A 205 10.88 14.50 5.28
N CYS A 206 10.90 13.17 5.42
CA CYS A 206 10.77 12.53 6.73
C CYS A 206 11.94 12.92 7.65
N TYR A 207 13.14 13.02 7.09
CA TYR A 207 14.33 13.47 7.83
C TYR A 207 14.15 14.86 8.44
N GLY A 208 13.63 15.78 7.63
CA GLY A 208 13.37 17.15 8.02
C GLY A 208 12.24 17.26 9.04
N ILE A 209 11.14 16.53 8.84
CA ILE A 209 10.04 16.46 9.81
C ILE A 209 10.55 15.94 11.17
N ALA A 210 11.36 14.88 11.21
CA ALA A 210 11.85 14.32 12.47
C ALA A 210 12.79 15.26 13.26
N ARG A 211 13.27 16.35 12.66
CA ARG A 211 14.23 17.29 13.26
C ARG A 211 13.72 18.73 13.38
N LYS A 212 12.65 19.07 12.67
CA LYS A 212 12.12 20.43 12.66
C LYS A 212 11.48 20.75 14.01
N ASP A 213 11.94 21.83 14.62
CA ASP A 213 11.32 22.41 15.81
C ASP A 213 10.30 23.47 15.40
N ILE A 214 9.09 23.37 15.95
CA ILE A 214 7.99 24.31 15.73
C ILE A 214 7.53 24.98 17.03
N GLY A 215 8.35 24.94 18.08
CA GLY A 215 8.07 25.49 19.40
C GLY A 215 7.79 24.44 20.48
N TYR A 216 7.73 23.15 20.13
CA TYR A 216 7.52 22.03 21.05
C TYR A 216 8.78 21.16 21.22
N GLY A 217 9.87 21.51 20.57
CA GLY A 217 11.08 20.71 20.50
C GLY A 217 11.25 19.99 19.16
N PRO A 218 12.44 19.46 18.87
CA PRO A 218 12.77 18.87 17.58
C PRO A 218 11.88 17.66 17.24
N GLY A 219 11.14 17.77 16.13
CA GLY A 219 10.28 16.71 15.62
C GLY A 219 9.02 16.46 16.46
N ILE A 220 8.66 17.37 17.38
CA ILE A 220 7.49 17.24 18.25
C ILE A 220 6.31 17.99 17.64
N TYR A 221 5.18 17.30 17.54
CA TYR A 221 3.94 17.78 16.91
C TYR A 221 2.74 17.44 17.78
N LYS A 222 1.65 18.20 17.61
CA LYS A 222 0.37 17.88 18.24
C LYS A 222 -0.30 16.72 17.53
N VAL A 223 -0.80 15.74 18.29
CA VAL A 223 -1.52 14.56 17.77
C VAL A 223 -2.68 14.98 16.88
N GLY A 224 -3.49 15.97 17.27
CA GLY A 224 -4.61 16.45 16.44
C GLY A 224 -4.23 17.21 15.17
N VAL A 225 -3.00 17.74 15.07
CA VAL A 225 -2.59 18.65 13.97
C VAL A 225 -1.67 17.96 12.97
N GLY A 226 -0.68 17.22 13.46
CA GLY A 226 0.37 16.62 12.62
C GLY A 226 1.45 17.61 12.17
N ALA A 227 2.36 17.13 11.32
CA ALA A 227 3.46 17.93 10.78
C ALA A 227 3.05 18.69 9.50
N SER A 228 3.80 19.75 9.19
CA SER A 228 3.65 20.52 7.95
C SER A 228 4.99 20.64 7.22
N TRP A 229 5.00 20.23 5.95
CA TRP A 229 6.19 20.22 5.09
C TRP A 229 5.84 20.48 3.63
N GLY A 230 6.59 21.35 2.95
CA GLY A 230 6.45 21.58 1.51
C GLY A 230 5.04 21.98 1.08
N GLY A 231 4.36 22.83 1.85
CA GLY A 231 2.98 23.26 1.60
C GLY A 231 1.90 22.24 1.95
N LYS A 232 2.27 21.03 2.38
CA LYS A 232 1.32 20.03 2.91
C LYS A 232 1.24 20.13 4.43
N THR A 233 0.03 19.96 4.96
CA THR A 233 -0.28 19.94 6.40
C THR A 233 -0.87 18.57 6.77
N GLY A 234 -1.05 18.31 8.06
CA GLY A 234 -1.67 17.05 8.51
C GLY A 234 -0.81 15.80 8.27
N LEU A 235 0.50 15.97 8.09
CA LEU A 235 1.41 14.85 7.81
C LEU A 235 1.64 14.05 9.11
N LYS A 236 1.20 12.80 9.11
CA LYS A 236 1.37 11.88 10.24
C LYS A 236 2.47 10.85 9.97
N PRO A 237 3.25 10.43 10.98
CA PRO A 237 4.21 9.34 10.84
C PRO A 237 3.54 8.09 10.26
N GLY A 238 4.23 7.37 9.37
CA GLY A 238 3.68 6.23 8.62
C GLY A 238 2.78 6.63 7.44
N LYS A 239 2.37 7.90 7.35
CA LYS A 239 1.49 8.45 6.28
C LYS A 239 1.99 9.75 5.65
N HIS A 240 3.23 10.18 5.91
CA HIS A 240 3.80 11.39 5.27
C HIS A 240 3.79 11.31 3.73
N HIS A 241 3.97 10.10 3.19
CA HIS A 241 3.98 9.78 1.76
C HIS A 241 3.84 8.25 1.59
N PRO A 242 3.62 7.72 0.37
CA PRO A 242 3.59 6.28 0.14
C PRO A 242 4.88 5.60 0.64
N LEU A 243 4.73 4.45 1.31
CA LEU A 243 5.80 3.69 1.97
C LEU A 243 6.54 4.48 3.06
N CYS A 244 5.90 5.45 3.69
CA CYS A 244 6.47 6.10 4.88
C CYS A 244 6.65 5.07 6.00
N ARG A 245 7.79 5.15 6.69
CA ARG A 245 8.18 4.25 7.78
C ARG A 245 8.45 5.01 9.08
N CYS A 246 8.03 6.27 9.16
CA CYS A 246 8.14 7.05 10.38
C CYS A 246 7.20 6.47 11.43
N ILE A 247 7.57 6.61 12.70
CA ILE A 247 6.74 6.23 13.84
C ILE A 247 6.40 7.46 14.69
N ALA A 248 5.30 7.37 15.42
CA ALA A 248 4.85 8.39 16.35
C ALA A 248 5.13 7.94 17.79
N ILE A 249 6.16 8.49 18.42
CA ILE A 249 6.44 8.24 19.84
C ILE A 249 5.57 9.16 20.67
N ALA A 250 4.79 8.60 21.60
CA ALA A 250 3.98 9.38 22.52
C ALA A 250 4.84 10.29 23.40
N MET A 251 4.49 11.58 23.47
CA MET A 251 5.15 12.58 24.30
C MET A 251 4.15 13.09 25.35
N ILE A 252 4.34 12.65 26.59
CA ILE A 252 3.46 12.91 27.73
C ILE A 252 4.12 13.98 28.61
N PRO A 253 3.52 15.18 28.72
CA PRO A 253 4.01 16.23 29.60
C PRO A 253 4.23 15.74 31.05
N GLY A 254 5.38 16.07 31.62
CA GLY A 254 5.73 15.73 33.00
C GLY A 254 6.24 14.29 33.20
N VAL A 255 6.25 13.47 32.15
CA VAL A 255 6.67 12.06 32.22
C VAL A 255 7.91 11.83 31.35
N ASN A 256 7.75 11.86 30.03
CA ASN A 256 8.83 11.67 29.07
C ASN A 256 9.01 12.89 28.14
N TYR A 257 8.25 13.96 28.39
CA TYR A 257 8.30 15.22 27.68
C TYR A 257 8.16 16.38 28.67
N PHE A 258 9.09 17.33 28.62
CA PHE A 258 9.13 18.48 29.52
C PHE A 258 9.22 19.75 28.65
N PRO A 259 8.08 20.27 28.16
CA PRO A 259 8.05 21.50 27.38
C PRO A 259 8.63 22.66 28.20
N LYS A 260 9.29 23.60 27.53
CA LYS A 260 9.93 24.76 28.20
C LYS A 260 8.92 25.76 28.76
N ASP A 261 7.69 25.74 28.26
CA ASP A 261 6.60 26.60 28.72
C ASP A 261 5.40 25.71 29.07
N GLY A 262 5.07 25.63 30.35
CA GLY A 262 3.85 25.03 30.90
C GLY A 262 2.92 26.10 31.44
#